data_AF-A0A9J5XJH1-F1
#
_entry.id   AF-A0A9J5XJH1-F1
#
_cell.length_a   1.000
_cell.length_b   1.000
_cell.length_c   1.000
_cell.angle_alpha   90.00
_cell.angle_beta   90.00
_cell.angle_gamma   90.00
#
_symmetry.space_group_name_H-M   'P 1'
#
loop_
_entity.id
_entity.type
_entity.pdbx_description
1 polymer ?
#
loop_
_entity_poly.entity_id
_entity_poly.type
_entity_poly.pdbx_seq_one_letter_code
_entity_poly.pdbx_strand_id
1 'polypeptide(L)'
;MASGRAVEALRAYRSVLKATHKAFAGDTFMLQQSAAEVRKKFEENRHVSSEADIQRLLEDATEASSFISTMIIQAKATPSGAFGIWRI
;
A
#
# COMPACT_ATOMS: atom_id res chain seq x y z
N MET A 1 -18.51 5.21 -19.93
CA MET A 1 -18.29 5.63 -18.53
C MET A 1 -17.63 4.47 -17.80
N ALA A 2 -16.47 4.66 -17.16
CA ALA A 2 -15.87 3.60 -16.36
C ALA A 2 -16.86 3.19 -15.26
N SER A 3 -17.09 1.88 -15.06
CA SER A 3 -17.97 1.39 -13.99
C SER A 3 -17.48 1.93 -12.64
N GLY A 4 -18.39 2.16 -11.68
CA GLY A 4 -18.01 2.65 -10.34
C GLY A 4 -16.89 1.83 -9.69
N ARG A 5 -16.85 0.52 -9.99
CA ARG A 5 -15.80 -0.41 -9.53
C ARG A 5 -14.44 -0.18 -10.16
N ALA A 6 -14.37 0.20 -11.43
CA ALA A 6 -13.10 0.58 -12.06
C ALA A 6 -12.53 1.85 -11.39
N VAL A 7 -13.39 2.77 -10.96
CA VAL A 7 -12.96 3.96 -10.21
C VAL A 7 -12.45 3.59 -8.82
N GLU A 8 -13.13 2.69 -8.11
CA GLU A 8 -12.69 2.18 -6.80
C GLU A 8 -11.36 1.43 -6.86
N ALA A 9 -11.20 0.52 -7.82
CA ALA A 9 -9.95 -0.20 -8.04
C ALA A 9 -8.77 0.75 -8.33
N LEU A 10 -8.98 1.79 -9.16
CA LEU A 10 -7.97 2.80 -9.42
C LEU A 10 -7.64 3.65 -8.19
N ARG A 11 -8.63 3.94 -7.32
CA ARG A 11 -8.40 4.65 -6.07
C ARG A 11 -7.58 3.81 -5.09
N ALA A 12 -7.92 2.52 -4.95
CA ALA A 12 -7.17 1.58 -4.12
C ALA A 12 -5.72 1.46 -4.62
N TYR A 13 -5.52 1.26 -5.92
CA TYR A 13 -4.19 1.21 -6.55
C TYR A 13 -3.34 2.44 -6.22
N ARG A 14 -3.91 3.64 -6.40
CA ARG A 14 -3.21 4.90 -6.09
C ARG A 14 -2.93 5.06 -4.60
N SER A 15 -3.82 4.59 -3.72
CA SER A 15 -3.60 4.62 -2.28
C SER A 15 -2.39 3.79 -1.87
N VAL A 16 -2.28 2.56 -2.39
CA VAL A 16 -1.15 1.67 -2.11
C VAL A 16 0.16 2.26 -2.63
N LEU A 17 0.19 2.80 -3.86
CA LEU A 17 1.39 3.46 -4.38
C LEU A 17 1.80 4.69 -3.59
N LYS A 18 0.83 5.47 -3.09
CA LYS A 18 1.12 6.63 -2.24
C LYS A 18 1.68 6.20 -0.88
N ALA A 19 1.16 5.10 -0.32
CA ALA A 19 1.67 4.52 0.91
C ALA A 19 3.11 4.04 0.75
N THR A 20 3.42 3.29 -0.32
CA THR A 20 4.79 2.81 -0.60
C THR A 20 5.75 3.97 -0.84
N HIS A 21 5.31 5.01 -1.54
CA HIS A 21 6.13 6.20 -1.76
C HIS A 21 6.50 6.92 -0.46
N LYS A 22 5.57 7.01 0.50
CA LYS A 22 5.86 7.60 1.82
C LYS A 22 6.78 6.71 2.65
N ALA A 23 6.51 5.41 2.65
CA ALA A 23 7.23 4.40 3.40
C ALA A 23 8.73 4.31 2.99
N PHE A 24 8.99 4.28 1.68
CA PHE A 24 10.35 4.11 1.13
C PHE A 24 10.95 5.42 0.60
N ALA A 25 10.51 6.57 1.10
CA ALA A 25 11.01 7.87 0.63
C ALA A 25 12.55 7.92 0.71
N GLY A 26 13.24 8.10 -0.41
CA GLY A 26 14.72 8.11 -0.49
C GLY A 26 15.38 6.75 -0.73
N ASP A 27 14.61 5.65 -0.77
CA ASP A 27 15.09 4.33 -1.19
C ASP A 27 14.50 3.98 -2.57
N THR A 28 15.17 4.47 -3.62
CA THR A 28 14.73 4.34 -5.02
C THR A 28 14.57 2.89 -5.44
N PHE A 29 15.42 1.99 -4.94
CA PHE A 29 15.33 0.56 -5.25
C PHE A 29 14.07 -0.06 -4.66
N MET A 30 13.81 0.18 -3.36
CA MET A 30 12.60 -0.32 -2.70
C MET A 30 11.32 0.27 -3.30
N LEU A 31 11.35 1.54 -3.72
CA LEU A 31 10.24 2.17 -4.44
C LEU A 31 9.92 1.47 -5.76
N GLN A 32 10.95 1.18 -6.57
CA GLN A 32 10.79 0.52 -7.86
C GLN A 32 10.27 -0.92 -7.71
N GLN A 33 10.85 -1.70 -6.78
CA GLN A 33 10.42 -3.07 -6.53
C GLN A 33 8.99 -3.11 -5.98
N SER A 34 8.66 -2.23 -5.04
CA SER A 34 7.31 -2.14 -4.48
C SER A 34 6.28 -1.74 -5.54
N ALA A 35 6.59 -0.77 -6.40
CA ALA A 35 5.70 -0.36 -7.48
C ALA A 35 5.47 -1.48 -8.50
N ALA A 36 6.51 -2.26 -8.83
CA ALA A 36 6.41 -3.40 -9.72
C ALA A 36 5.50 -4.50 -9.14
N GLU A 37 5.68 -4.83 -7.86
CA GLU A 37 4.87 -5.85 -7.17
C GLU A 37 3.40 -5.41 -7.05
N VAL A 38 3.13 -4.16 -6.70
CA VAL A 38 1.77 -3.60 -6.65
C VAL A 38 1.12 -3.66 -8.03
N ARG A 39 1.85 -3.28 -9.10
CA ARG A 39 1.33 -3.39 -10.46
C ARG A 39 1.04 -4.84 -10.84
N LYS A 40 1.94 -5.77 -10.55
CA LYS A 40 1.77 -7.19 -10.84
C LYS A 40 0.50 -7.75 -10.20
N LYS A 41 0.29 -7.51 -8.89
CA LYS A 41 -0.91 -7.99 -8.19
C LYS A 41 -2.22 -7.43 -8.77
N PHE A 42 -2.24 -6.17 -9.18
CA PHE A 42 -3.43 -5.58 -9.80
C PHE A 42 -3.70 -6.14 -11.20
N GLU A 43 -2.67 -6.42 -11.99
CA GLU A 43 -2.82 -7.07 -13.30
C GLU A 43 -3.27 -8.53 -13.17
N GLU A 44 -2.69 -9.28 -12.22
CA GLU A 44 -3.10 -10.66 -11.92
C GLU A 44 -4.57 -10.76 -11.55
N ASN A 45 -5.14 -9.76 -10.88
CA ASN A 45 -6.55 -9.75 -10.49
C ASN A 45 -7.48 -9.00 -11.46
N ARG A 46 -6.96 -8.50 -12.59
CA ARG A 46 -7.73 -7.68 -13.55
C ARG A 46 -8.93 -8.40 -14.17
N HIS A 47 -8.88 -9.74 -14.21
CA HIS A 47 -9.91 -10.58 -14.81
C HIS A 47 -11.00 -11.03 -13.82
N VAL A 48 -10.88 -10.65 -12.54
CA VAL A 48 -11.88 -10.99 -11.52
C VAL A 48 -13.17 -10.21 -11.80
N SER A 49 -14.29 -10.93 -11.91
CA SER A 49 -15.61 -10.39 -12.23
C SER A 49 -16.67 -10.63 -11.14
N SER A 50 -16.35 -11.45 -10.14
CA SER A 50 -17.19 -11.72 -8.98
C SER A 50 -17.21 -10.52 -8.05
N GLU A 51 -18.40 -10.02 -7.69
CA GLU A 51 -18.53 -8.85 -6.81
C GLU A 51 -17.92 -9.08 -5.42
N ALA A 52 -18.06 -10.28 -4.87
CA ALA A 52 -17.49 -10.66 -3.59
C ALA A 52 -15.96 -10.66 -3.62
N ASP A 53 -15.37 -11.16 -4.71
CA ASP A 53 -13.92 -11.20 -4.86
C ASP A 53 -13.34 -9.81 -5.10
N ILE A 54 -14.03 -8.96 -5.89
CA ILE A 54 -13.64 -7.56 -6.08
C ILE A 54 -13.66 -6.82 -4.74
N GLN A 55 -14.73 -6.99 -3.95
CA GLN A 55 -14.85 -6.34 -2.65
C GLN A 55 -13.72 -6.76 -1.69
N ARG A 56 -13.44 -8.07 -1.61
CA ARG A 56 -12.35 -8.61 -0.80
C ARG A 56 -10.99 -8.06 -1.23
N LEU A 57 -10.73 -8.01 -2.55
CA LEU A 57 -9.48 -7.46 -3.07
C LEU A 57 -9.31 -5.95 -2.79
N LEU A 58 -10.41 -5.20 -2.78
CA LEU A 58 -10.39 -3.78 -2.39
C LEU A 58 -10.12 -3.60 -0.89
N GLU A 59 -10.67 -4.47 -0.05
CA GLU A 59 -10.40 -4.51 1.39
C GLU A 59 -8.93 -4.86 1.66
N ASP A 60 -8.42 -5.92 1.03
CA ASP A 60 -7.01 -6.33 1.11
C ASP A 60 -6.07 -5.18 0.68
N ALA A 61 -6.40 -4.48 -0.41
CA ALA A 61 -5.61 -3.32 -0.87
C ALA A 61 -5.65 -2.15 0.12
N THR A 62 -6.79 -1.93 0.76
CA THR A 62 -6.95 -0.88 1.78
C THR A 62 -6.13 -1.21 3.02
N GLU A 63 -6.21 -2.45 3.50
CA GLU A 63 -5.42 -2.93 4.62
C GLU A 63 -3.91 -2.86 4.33
N ALA A 64 -3.49 -3.32 3.15
CA ALA A 64 -2.10 -3.22 2.72
C ALA A 64 -1.60 -1.76 2.72
N SER A 65 -2.41 -0.82 2.23
CA SER A 65 -2.04 0.61 2.24
C SER A 65 -1.88 1.17 3.66
N SER A 66 -2.73 0.74 4.59
CA SER A 66 -2.66 1.10 6.01
C SER A 66 -1.42 0.50 6.67
N PHE A 67 -1.17 -0.79 6.43
CA PHE A 67 -0.02 -1.53 6.95
C PHE A 67 1.30 -0.91 6.49
N ILE A 68 1.44 -0.66 5.18
CA ILE A 68 2.63 -0.02 4.59
C ILE A 68 2.86 1.36 5.19
N SER A 69 1.81 2.15 5.34
CA SER A 69 1.91 3.50 5.89
C SER A 69 2.27 3.51 7.37
N THR A 70 1.84 2.50 8.14
CA THR A 70 1.98 2.50 9.60
C THR A 70 3.24 1.78 10.06
N MET A 71 3.61 0.65 9.44
CA MET A 71 4.71 -0.19 9.90
C MET A 71 6.06 0.14 9.26
N ILE A 72 6.11 0.58 8.00
CA ILE A 72 7.41 0.86 7.35
C ILE A 72 8.04 2.15 7.91
N ILE A 73 7.25 3.09 8.43
CA ILE A 73 7.74 4.27 9.15
C ILE A 73 8.48 3.88 10.44
N GLN A 74 8.11 2.76 11.09
CA GLN A 74 8.81 2.26 12.27
C GLN A 74 10.10 1.50 11.90
N ALA A 75 10.15 0.86 10.73
CA ALA A 75 11.33 0.14 10.25
C ALA A 75 12.43 1.06 9.69
N LYS A 76 12.05 2.22 9.11
CA LYS A 76 13.01 3.27 8.74
C LYS A 76 13.43 4.03 10.00
N ALA A 77 14.36 3.43 10.74
CA ALA A 77 14.90 3.93 12.00
C ALA A 77 15.03 5.46 12.03
N THR A 78 14.41 6.07 13.04
CA THR A 78 14.79 7.41 13.52
C THR A 78 16.30 7.46 13.75
N PRO A 79 17.01 8.51 13.32
CA PRO A 79 18.45 8.66 13.60
C PRO A 79 18.80 8.67 15.09
N SER A 80 17.82 8.91 15.96
CA SER A 80 17.96 8.77 17.40
C SER A 80 17.50 7.37 17.83
N GLY A 81 18.45 6.47 18.06
CA GLY A 81 18.23 5.22 18.79
C GLY A 81 17.92 5.45 20.28
N ALA A 82 16.87 6.22 20.58
CA ALA A 82 16.45 6.49 21.95
C ALA A 82 14.95 6.19 22.10
N PHE A 83 14.65 5.07 22.76
CA PHE A 83 13.36 4.85 23.39
C PHE A 83 13.40 5.56 24.75
N GLY A 84 12.85 6.76 24.82
CA GLY A 84 12.58 7.42 26.10
C GLY A 84 11.38 6.76 26.76
N ILE A 85 11.61 5.81 27.66
CA ILE A 85 10.62 5.41 28.66
C ILE A 85 10.40 6.59 29.61
N TRP A 86 9.37 7.38 29.36
CA TRP A 86 8.88 8.34 30.35
C TRP A 86 8.17 7.54 31.45
N ARG A 87 8.91 7.31 32.53
CA ARG A 87 8.34 6.85 33.81
C ARG A 87 7.70 8.06 34.48
N ILE A 88 6.42 7.93 34.80
CA ILE A 88 5.64 8.85 35.64
C ILE A 88 6.12 8.70 37.09
#